data_AF-A0A735W9V7-F1
#
_entry.id   AF-A0A735W9V7-F1
#
_cell.length_a   1.000
_cell.length_b   1.000
_cell.length_c   1.000
_cell.angle_alpha   90.00
_cell.angle_beta   90.00
_cell.angle_gamma   90.00
#
_symmetry.space_group_name_H-M   'P 1'
#
loop_
_entity.id
_entity.type
_entity.pdbx_description
1 polymer ?
#
loop_
_entity_poly.entity_id
_entity_poly.type
_entity_poly.pdbx_seq_one_letter_code
_entity_poly.pdbx_strand_id
1 'polypeptide(L)'
;KITNLAAGTLAADSTDAVNGSQLFDTNEKVDQNTADITTNTNSINQNTTDIATNTTNINNLSDSITTLTDDALLWDAASGAFSAKHNGSDS
;
A
#
# COMPACT_ATOMS: atom_id res chain seq x y z
N LYS A 1 -12.14 37.99 28.81
CA LYS A 1 -13.00 36.86 28.41
C LYS A 1 -14.41 37.38 28.26
N ILE A 2 -15.12 37.01 27.19
CA ILE A 2 -16.57 37.19 27.11
C ILE A 2 -17.18 35.85 27.55
N THR A 3 -18.08 35.88 28.52
CA THR A 3 -18.70 34.67 29.10
C THR A 3 -20.21 34.66 28.82
N ASN A 4 -20.85 33.49 29.00
CA ASN A 4 -22.29 33.29 28.74
C ASN A 4 -22.71 33.59 27.28
N LEU A 5 -21.78 33.45 26.34
CA LEU A 5 -22.07 33.57 24.91
C LEU A 5 -22.76 32.28 24.45
N ALA A 6 -24.01 32.41 23.99
CA ALA A 6 -24.71 31.33 23.31
C ALA A 6 -23.94 30.90 22.05
N ALA A 7 -24.10 29.64 21.62
CA ALA A 7 -23.46 29.18 20.39
C ALA A 7 -23.97 30.02 19.20
N GLY A 8 -23.05 30.55 18.41
CA GLY A 8 -23.38 31.33 17.21
C GLY A 8 -23.88 30.44 16.08
N THR A 9 -24.67 30.99 15.17
CA THR A 9 -25.12 30.27 13.99
C THR A 9 -23.95 29.97 13.06
N LEU A 10 -23.76 28.70 12.66
CA LEU A 10 -22.74 28.30 11.68
C LEU A 10 -23.36 28.27 10.28
N ALA A 11 -23.43 29.44 9.65
CA ALA A 11 -23.90 29.64 8.27
C ALA A 11 -22.97 30.62 7.54
N ALA A 12 -22.93 30.55 6.21
CA ALA A 12 -21.95 31.29 5.39
C ALA A 12 -22.04 32.83 5.53
N ASP A 13 -23.21 33.36 5.85
CA ASP A 13 -23.53 34.78 6.01
C ASP A 13 -23.73 35.19 7.49
N SER A 14 -23.46 34.29 8.43
CA SER A 14 -23.58 34.56 9.86
C SER A 14 -22.58 35.62 10.32
N THR A 15 -23.07 36.57 11.12
CA THR A 15 -22.24 37.54 11.84
C THR A 15 -22.17 37.24 13.35
N ASP A 16 -22.71 36.09 13.77
CA ASP A 16 -22.70 35.68 15.17
C ASP A 16 -21.27 35.37 15.63
N ALA A 17 -20.92 35.81 16.83
CA ALA A 17 -19.69 35.35 17.46
C ALA A 17 -19.82 33.85 17.82
N VAL A 18 -18.77 33.06 17.56
CA VAL A 18 -18.68 31.66 18.00
C VAL A 18 -18.12 31.57 19.42
N ASN A 19 -18.56 30.57 20.18
CA ASN A 19 -18.06 30.34 21.54
C ASN A 19 -17.03 29.19 21.59
N GLY A 20 -16.49 28.94 22.78
CA GLY A 20 -15.48 27.92 22.99
C GLY A 20 -15.94 26.48 22.72
N SER A 21 -17.23 26.15 22.91
CA SER A 21 -17.71 24.78 22.64
C SER A 21 -17.73 24.47 21.15
N GLN A 22 -18.08 25.44 20.30
CA GLN A 22 -18.07 25.23 18.84
C GLN A 22 -16.65 25.02 18.28
N LEU A 23 -15.67 25.78 18.83
CA LEU A 23 -14.26 25.57 18.49
C LEU A 23 -13.76 24.23 19.02
N PHE A 24 -14.18 23.83 20.22
CA PHE A 24 -13.84 22.55 20.82
C PHE A 24 -14.37 21.37 19.97
N ASP A 25 -15.65 21.38 19.57
CA ASP A 25 -16.24 20.34 18.70
C ASP A 25 -15.50 20.21 17.36
N THR A 26 -14.99 21.34 16.84
CA THR A 26 -14.16 21.35 15.63
C THR A 26 -12.79 20.71 15.89
N ASN A 27 -12.15 21.05 17.01
CA ASN A 27 -10.88 20.46 17.41
C ASN A 27 -10.99 18.95 17.64
N GLU A 28 -12.06 18.45 18.25
CA GLU A 28 -12.27 17.00 18.43
C GLU A 28 -12.33 16.27 17.08
N LYS A 29 -13.00 16.84 16.08
CA LYS A 29 -13.04 16.27 14.72
C LYS A 29 -11.67 16.31 14.04
N VAL A 30 -10.88 17.36 14.28
CA VAL A 30 -9.50 17.47 13.77
C VAL A 30 -8.59 16.45 14.43
N ASP A 31 -8.72 16.23 15.73
CA ASP A 31 -7.97 15.21 16.47
C ASP A 31 -8.34 13.81 15.99
N GLN A 32 -9.63 13.54 15.75
CA GLN A 32 -10.07 12.27 15.15
C GLN A 32 -9.48 12.08 13.74
N ASN A 33 -9.52 13.11 12.89
CA ASN A 33 -8.89 13.04 11.56
C ASN A 33 -7.38 12.74 11.68
N THR A 34 -6.71 13.30 12.68
CA THR A 34 -5.28 13.06 12.93
C THR A 34 -5.01 11.60 13.35
N ALA A 35 -5.88 11.02 14.17
CA ALA A 35 -5.83 9.61 14.54
C ALA A 35 -6.09 8.68 13.33
N ASP A 36 -7.08 9.01 12.50
CA ASP A 36 -7.40 8.26 11.28
C ASP A 36 -6.25 8.31 10.27
N ILE A 37 -5.61 9.47 10.09
CA ILE A 37 -4.41 9.63 9.25
C ILE A 37 -3.25 8.78 9.77
N THR A 38 -3.05 8.72 11.09
CA THR A 38 -2.01 7.87 11.70
C THR A 38 -2.29 6.40 11.42
N THR A 39 -3.54 5.96 11.54
CA THR A 39 -3.97 4.60 11.21
C THR A 39 -3.71 4.28 9.74
N ASN A 40 -4.11 5.17 8.83
CA ASN A 40 -3.87 5.01 7.39
C ASN A 40 -2.37 4.92 7.08
N THR A 41 -1.54 5.74 7.74
CA THR A 41 -0.08 5.70 7.58
C THR A 41 0.50 4.35 7.98
N ASN A 42 0.02 3.77 9.08
CA ASN A 42 0.45 2.45 9.52
C ASN A 42 0.03 1.35 8.52
N SER A 43 -1.20 1.39 8.01
CA SER A 43 -1.66 0.46 6.97
C SER A 43 -0.85 0.57 5.68
N ILE A 44 -0.51 1.79 5.27
CA ILE A 44 0.34 2.03 4.09
C ILE A 44 1.75 1.45 4.29
N ASN A 45 2.33 1.66 5.47
CA ASN A 45 3.64 1.11 5.81
C ASN A 45 3.63 -0.42 5.79
N GLN A 46 2.58 -1.06 6.35
CA GLN A 46 2.41 -2.51 6.30
C GLN A 46 2.28 -3.00 4.85
N ASN A 47 1.43 -2.37 4.04
CA ASN A 47 1.28 -2.71 2.63
C ASN A 47 2.61 -2.60 1.88
N THR A 48 3.44 -1.60 2.20
CA THR A 48 4.78 -1.43 1.62
C THR A 48 5.68 -2.62 1.94
N THR A 49 5.67 -3.10 3.19
CA THR A 49 6.40 -4.31 3.60
C THR A 49 5.87 -5.58 2.91
N ASP A 50 4.56 -5.73 2.80
CA ASP A 50 3.94 -6.89 2.16
C ASP A 50 4.27 -6.94 0.66
N ILE A 51 4.27 -5.78 -0.01
CA ILE A 51 4.68 -5.67 -1.42
C ILE A 51 6.16 -6.03 -1.60
N ALA A 52 7.05 -5.60 -0.70
CA ALA A 52 8.46 -5.97 -0.75
C ALA A 52 8.66 -7.49 -0.57
N THR A 53 7.89 -8.10 0.33
CA THR A 53 7.86 -9.56 0.52
C THR A 53 7.40 -10.27 -0.74
N ASN A 54 6.29 -9.82 -1.33
CA ASN A 54 5.76 -10.38 -2.57
C ASN A 54 6.76 -10.25 -3.73
N THR A 55 7.47 -9.13 -3.82
CA THR A 55 8.54 -8.93 -4.82
C THR A 55 9.64 -9.96 -4.66
N THR A 56 10.09 -10.23 -3.43
CA THR A 56 11.09 -11.26 -3.14
C THR A 56 10.59 -12.66 -3.53
N ASN A 57 9.35 -12.99 -3.17
CA ASN A 57 8.75 -14.28 -3.51
C ASN A 57 8.65 -14.48 -5.02
N ILE A 58 8.25 -13.44 -5.76
CA ILE A 58 8.16 -13.48 -7.23
C ILE A 58 9.54 -13.74 -7.84
N ASN A 59 10.59 -13.07 -7.36
CA ASN A 59 11.95 -13.30 -7.84
C ASN A 59 12.40 -14.75 -7.59
N ASN A 60 12.18 -15.27 -6.38
CA ASN A 60 12.52 -16.67 -6.06
C ASN A 60 11.77 -17.68 -6.94
N LEU A 61 10.48 -17.41 -7.24
CA LEU A 61 9.70 -18.23 -8.16
C LEU A 61 10.24 -18.15 -9.59
N SER A 62 10.63 -16.95 -10.05
CA SER A 62 11.26 -16.74 -11.36
C SER A 62 12.57 -17.51 -11.49
N ASP A 63 13.40 -17.49 -10.45
CA ASP A 63 14.66 -18.24 -10.42
C ASP A 63 14.39 -19.75 -10.46
N SER A 64 13.44 -20.23 -9.65
CA SER A 64 13.05 -21.65 -9.62
C SER A 64 12.51 -22.12 -10.98
N ILE A 65 11.70 -21.30 -11.66
CA ILE A 65 11.19 -21.59 -13.01
C ILE A 65 12.33 -21.64 -14.03
N THR A 66 13.32 -20.75 -13.91
CA THR A 66 14.50 -20.73 -14.78
C THR A 66 15.29 -22.03 -14.61
N THR A 67 15.59 -22.43 -13.38
CA THR A 67 16.27 -23.70 -13.10
C THR A 67 15.48 -24.91 -13.62
N LEU A 68 14.16 -24.94 -13.43
CA LEU A 68 13.33 -26.03 -13.96
C LEU A 68 13.33 -26.07 -15.50
N THR A 69 13.42 -24.91 -16.15
CA THR A 69 13.52 -24.80 -17.61
C THR A 69 14.87 -25.31 -18.11
N ASP A 70 15.93 -25.01 -17.38
CA ASP A 70 17.30 -25.45 -17.66
C ASP A 70 17.47 -26.98 -17.48
N ASP A 71 16.82 -27.57 -16.47
CA ASP A 71 16.85 -29.01 -16.18
C ASP A 71 15.89 -29.85 -17.05
N ALA A 72 14.90 -29.21 -17.67
CA ALA A 72 13.91 -29.92 -18.47
C ALA A 72 14.51 -30.48 -19.78
N LEU A 73 14.05 -31.67 -20.18
CA LEU A 73 14.27 -32.13 -21.55
C LEU A 73 13.42 -31.27 -22.50
N LEU A 74 14.06 -30.35 -23.21
CA LEU A 74 13.38 -29.44 -24.13
C LEU A 74 13.30 -30.08 -25.53
N TRP A 75 12.14 -29.92 -26.19
CA TRP A 75 11.98 -30.37 -27.57
C TRP A 75 12.87 -29.55 -28.51
N ASP A 76 13.79 -30.22 -29.19
CA ASP A 76 14.60 -29.63 -30.25
C ASP A 76 13.98 -29.98 -31.62
N ALA A 77 13.34 -28.98 -32.23
CA ALA A 77 12.70 -29.14 -33.53
C ALA A 77 13.70 -29.42 -34.66
N ALA A 78 14.97 -29.04 -34.51
CA ALA A 78 15.99 -29.30 -35.53
C ALA A 78 16.43 -30.77 -35.55
N SER A 79 16.57 -31.40 -34.38
CA SER A 79 16.87 -32.83 -34.27
C SER A 79 15.63 -33.73 -34.29
N GLY A 80 14.42 -33.17 -34.12
CA GLY A 80 13.19 -33.95 -34.06
C GLY A 80 13.11 -34.85 -32.81
N ALA A 81 13.78 -34.45 -31.74
CA ALA A 81 13.89 -35.20 -30.50
C ALA A 81 13.91 -34.28 -29.27
N PHE A 82 13.65 -34.83 -28.09
CA PHE A 82 13.92 -34.12 -26.84
C PHE A 82 15.42 -34.10 -26.57
N SER A 83 15.94 -32.94 -26.18
CA SER A 83 17.36 -32.68 -25.94
C SER A 83 17.64 -32.44 -24.46
N ALA A 84 18.73 -33.01 -23.96
CA ALA A 84 19.24 -32.77 -22.61
C ALA A 84 20.33 -31.67 -22.57
N LYS A 85 20.45 -30.87 -23.64
CA LYS A 85 21.45 -29.79 -23.71
C LYS A 85 21.07 -28.65 -22.78
N HIS A 86 21.98 -28.25 -21.90
CA HIS A 86 21.79 -27.16 -20.95
C HIS A 86 22.28 -25.82 -21.53
N ASN A 87 21.42 -24.81 -21.60
CA ASN A 87 21.74 -23.44 -22.07
C ASN A 87 22.64 -23.36 -23.32
N GLY A 88 22.38 -24.22 -24.33
CA GLY A 88 23.12 -24.24 -25.60
C GLY A 88 24.60 -24.66 -25.53
N SER A 89 25.06 -25.15 -24.38
CA SER A 89 26.38 -25.74 -24.24
C SER A 89 26.28 -27.25 -24.41
N ASP A 90 26.97 -27.79 -25.40
CA ASP A 90 27.09 -29.24 -25.57
C ASP A 90 27.85 -29.81 -24.36
N SER A 91 27.17 -30.62 -23.54
CA SER A 91 27.79 -31.49 -22.53
C SER A 91 28.11 -32.86 -23.10
#